data_AF-A0AAE8STQ5-F1
#
_entry.id   AF-A0AAE8STQ5-F1
#
_cell.length_a   1.000
_cell.length_b   1.000
_cell.length_c   1.000
_cell.angle_alpha   90.00
_cell.angle_beta   90.00
_cell.angle_gamma   90.00
#
_symmetry.space_group_name_H-M   'P 1'
#
loop_
_entity.id
_entity.type
_entity.pdbx_description
1 polymer ?
#
loop_
_entity_poly.entity_id
_entity_poly.type
_entity_poly.pdbx_seq_one_letter_code
_entity_poly.pdbx_strand_id
1 'polypeptide(L)'
;MAFAARHRSLTDPRWTWPALSMKGRAVAALRQRLGLLDTRAEAIADPQIPVAMMFLCLDEILDSCDHRWVIHMRACQDWLRLRRQLPSSSRSFQAEQSLVSFAERFFAFQDVISRTACGKAPHFGLEYWEDLGRGTDAQEWWMGCSTALANIIFRITELGRARDRKELSADTFEMQAGSLEEELQSLTYKNHQDYDGIPGDGLIRTSFELMRESVTLYHHCLLYDASPSTPLVATAIRKILQMTHELMEAGSFSGLAFPLFVAAVELDPLNDELILQHSDAALSEKRVSGRWFVLETLQTLSVCSLFNVPRTRAVIRNIWTMRDLRLEEDEATRARNDWNFYVSPYSSNISLA
;
A
#
# COMPACT_ATOMS: atom_id res chain seq x y z
N MET A 1 13.41 -12.91 -14.57
CA MET A 1 13.30 -12.71 -16.04
C MET A 1 11.88 -12.41 -16.49
N ALA A 2 10.88 -13.26 -16.21
CA ALA A 2 9.48 -13.02 -16.60
C ALA A 2 8.97 -11.63 -16.15
N PHE A 3 9.10 -11.33 -14.86
CA PHE A 3 8.73 -10.04 -14.28
C PHE A 3 9.41 -8.84 -14.97
N ALA A 4 10.72 -8.90 -15.23
CA ALA A 4 11.45 -7.83 -15.91
C ALA A 4 10.97 -7.62 -17.35
N ALA A 5 10.69 -8.71 -18.08
CA ALA A 5 10.09 -8.65 -19.41
C ALA A 5 8.68 -8.05 -19.36
N ARG A 6 7.90 -8.37 -18.33
CA ARG A 6 6.57 -7.79 -18.11
C ARG A 6 6.64 -6.30 -17.84
N HIS A 7 7.50 -5.86 -16.93
CA HIS A 7 7.72 -4.44 -16.66
C HIS A 7 8.12 -3.69 -17.94
N ARG A 8 9.03 -4.27 -18.74
CA ARG A 8 9.42 -3.69 -20.03
C ARG A 8 8.29 -3.63 -21.05
N SER A 9 7.31 -4.53 -20.98
CA SER A 9 6.15 -4.51 -21.88
C SER A 9 5.23 -3.30 -21.70
N LEU A 10 5.34 -2.60 -20.57
CA LEU A 10 4.60 -1.35 -20.31
C LEU A 10 5.00 -0.23 -21.29
N THR A 11 6.27 -0.20 -21.70
CA THR A 11 6.81 0.80 -22.63
C THR A 11 7.09 0.24 -24.03
N ASP A 12 7.33 -1.08 -24.14
CA ASP A 12 7.62 -1.75 -25.41
C ASP A 12 6.74 -2.99 -25.61
N PRO A 13 5.62 -2.87 -26.37
CA PRO A 13 4.65 -3.95 -26.57
C PRO A 13 5.24 -5.25 -27.14
N ARG A 14 6.42 -5.22 -27.77
CA ARG A 14 7.11 -6.40 -28.28
C ARG A 14 7.48 -7.40 -27.18
N TRP A 15 7.58 -6.94 -25.93
CA TRP A 15 7.87 -7.79 -24.78
C TRP A 15 6.64 -8.52 -24.22
N THR A 16 5.42 -8.22 -24.67
CA THR A 16 4.18 -8.84 -24.17
C THR A 16 4.20 -10.36 -24.31
N TRP A 17 4.46 -10.87 -25.52
CA TRP A 17 4.54 -12.31 -25.79
C TRP A 17 5.73 -13.00 -25.10
N PRO A 18 6.96 -12.45 -25.18
CA PRO A 18 8.09 -12.95 -24.42
C PRO A 18 7.83 -13.04 -22.91
N ALA A 19 7.20 -12.02 -22.31
CA ALA A 19 6.86 -12.01 -20.89
C ALA A 19 5.89 -13.15 -20.54
N LEU A 20 4.82 -13.34 -21.34
CA LEU A 20 3.85 -14.42 -21.13
C LEU A 20 4.50 -15.81 -21.25
N SER A 21 5.36 -16.03 -22.25
CA SER A 21 6.10 -17.28 -22.42
C SER A 21 7.05 -17.55 -21.25
N MET A 22 7.77 -16.53 -20.79
CA MET A 22 8.65 -16.63 -19.61
C MET A 22 7.86 -16.92 -18.33
N LYS A 23 6.68 -16.31 -18.15
CA LYS A 23 5.77 -16.61 -17.02
C LYS A 23 5.34 -18.07 -17.04
N GLY A 24 4.89 -18.57 -18.19
CA GLY A 24 4.52 -19.98 -18.36
C GLY A 24 5.64 -20.95 -17.97
N ARG A 25 6.87 -20.67 -18.41
CA ARG A 25 8.06 -21.45 -18.03
C ARG A 25 8.38 -21.36 -16.54
N ALA A 26 8.25 -20.18 -15.92
CA ALA A 26 8.48 -19.99 -14.49
C ALA A 26 7.47 -20.79 -13.65
N VAL A 27 6.19 -20.78 -14.03
CA VAL A 27 5.15 -21.57 -13.36
C VAL A 27 5.39 -23.07 -13.54
N ALA A 28 5.76 -23.51 -14.74
CA ALA A 28 6.09 -24.91 -15.00
C ALA A 28 7.29 -25.38 -14.17
N ALA A 29 8.35 -24.57 -14.10
CA ALA A 29 9.54 -24.86 -13.30
C ALA A 29 9.22 -24.90 -11.79
N LEU A 30 8.40 -23.97 -11.29
CA LEU A 30 7.96 -23.99 -9.89
C LEU A 30 7.15 -25.25 -9.57
N ARG A 31 6.23 -25.66 -10.45
CA ARG A 31 5.46 -26.90 -10.30
C ARG A 31 6.35 -28.14 -10.32
N GLN A 32 7.31 -28.20 -11.24
CA GLN A 32 8.27 -29.30 -11.31
C GLN A 32 9.09 -29.39 -10.03
N ARG A 33 9.58 -28.24 -9.53
CA ARG A 33 10.34 -28.17 -8.29
C ARG A 33 9.52 -28.65 -7.10
N LEU A 34 8.27 -28.18 -6.96
CA LEU A 34 7.36 -28.65 -5.91
C LEU A 34 7.05 -30.16 -6.02
N GLY A 35 7.03 -30.72 -7.23
CA GLY A 35 6.82 -32.15 -7.46
C GLY A 35 8.06 -33.04 -7.25
N LEU A 36 9.26 -32.45 -7.22
CA LEU A 36 10.52 -33.16 -6.93
C LEU A 36 10.84 -33.24 -5.44
N LEU A 37 10.16 -32.45 -4.61
CA LEU A 37 10.35 -32.45 -3.17
C LEU A 37 9.48 -33.54 -2.56
N ASP A 38 10.11 -34.52 -1.94
CA ASP A 38 9.44 -35.75 -1.47
C ASP A 38 8.58 -35.47 -0.23
N THR A 39 8.95 -34.43 0.54
CA THR A 39 8.23 -34.05 1.75
C THR A 39 7.76 -32.60 1.73
N ARG A 40 6.61 -32.36 2.37
CA ARG A 40 6.09 -31.01 2.61
C ARG A 40 7.10 -30.14 3.37
N ALA A 41 7.90 -30.73 4.26
CA ALA A 41 8.91 -30.05 5.04
C ALA A 41 10.03 -29.47 4.16
N GLU A 42 10.47 -30.20 3.13
CA GLU A 42 11.47 -29.72 2.17
C GLU A 42 10.96 -28.53 1.35
N ALA A 43 9.70 -28.57 0.90
CA ALA A 43 9.06 -27.45 0.20
C ALA A 43 8.91 -26.18 1.05
N ILE A 44 8.80 -26.32 2.37
CA ILE A 44 8.72 -25.17 3.28
C ILE A 44 10.11 -24.66 3.68
N ALA A 45 11.12 -25.54 3.67
CA ALA A 45 12.50 -25.15 3.93
C ALA A 45 13.09 -24.33 2.77
N ASP A 46 12.70 -24.63 1.53
CA ASP A 46 13.27 -24.01 0.34
C ASP A 46 12.96 -22.50 0.20
N PRO A 47 13.98 -21.62 0.29
CA PRO A 47 13.79 -20.17 0.22
C PRO A 47 13.43 -19.67 -1.18
N GLN A 48 13.63 -20.46 -2.24
CA GLN A 48 13.34 -20.05 -3.61
C GLN A 48 11.85 -20.01 -3.91
N ILE A 49 11.05 -20.82 -3.20
CA ILE A 49 9.60 -20.90 -3.39
C ILE A 49 8.90 -19.56 -3.07
N PRO A 50 9.03 -18.97 -1.86
CA PRO A 50 8.35 -17.71 -1.55
C PRO A 50 8.85 -16.55 -2.41
N VAL A 51 10.13 -16.55 -2.82
CA VAL A 51 10.67 -15.53 -3.74
C VAL A 51 10.07 -15.68 -5.15
N ALA A 52 9.95 -16.91 -5.66
CA ALA A 52 9.29 -17.15 -6.94
C ALA A 52 7.82 -16.74 -6.91
N MET A 53 7.11 -17.05 -5.81
CA MET A 53 5.72 -16.61 -5.60
C MET A 53 5.60 -15.08 -5.55
N MET A 54 6.53 -14.39 -4.88
CA MET A 54 6.58 -12.93 -4.85
C MET A 54 6.70 -12.33 -6.26
N PHE A 55 7.61 -12.84 -7.09
CA PHE A 55 7.75 -12.36 -8.48
C PHE A 55 6.54 -12.69 -9.36
N LEU A 56 5.88 -13.83 -9.14
CA LEU A 56 4.63 -14.16 -9.83
C LEU A 56 3.48 -13.25 -9.39
N CYS A 57 3.42 -12.90 -8.10
CA CYS A 57 2.47 -11.93 -7.56
C CYS A 57 2.68 -10.55 -8.19
N LEU A 58 3.92 -10.05 -8.20
CA LEU A 58 4.27 -8.77 -8.84
C LEU A 58 3.92 -8.74 -10.34
N ASP A 59 4.17 -9.84 -11.06
CA ASP A 59 3.79 -9.98 -12.47
C ASP A 59 2.27 -9.89 -12.67
N GLU A 60 1.47 -10.49 -11.78
CA GLU A 60 0.01 -10.44 -11.83
C GLU A 60 -0.59 -9.11 -11.37
N ILE A 61 0.07 -8.41 -10.44
CA ILE A 61 -0.28 -7.02 -10.08
C ILE A 61 -0.09 -6.11 -11.30
N LEU A 62 1.03 -6.23 -12.01
CA LEU A 62 1.29 -5.52 -13.27
C LEU A 62 0.36 -5.94 -14.42
N ASP A 63 -0.30 -7.09 -14.31
CA ASP A 63 -1.30 -7.57 -15.28
C ASP A 63 -2.72 -7.16 -14.91
N SER A 64 -2.90 -5.85 -14.73
CA SER A 64 -4.18 -5.23 -14.38
C SER A 64 -4.76 -5.71 -13.04
N CYS A 65 -3.91 -6.11 -12.07
CA CYS A 65 -4.31 -6.81 -10.84
C CYS A 65 -5.24 -7.97 -11.18
N ASP A 66 -4.73 -8.93 -11.95
CA ASP A 66 -5.40 -10.21 -12.11
C ASP A 66 -5.70 -10.74 -10.69
N HIS A 67 -6.97 -11.03 -10.40
CA HIS A 67 -7.44 -11.58 -9.12
C HIS A 67 -6.58 -12.75 -8.56
N ARG A 68 -5.81 -13.42 -9.41
CA ARG A 68 -4.83 -14.45 -9.06
C ARG A 68 -3.71 -13.96 -8.13
N TRP A 69 -3.38 -12.67 -8.07
CA TRP A 69 -2.34 -12.19 -7.17
C TRP A 69 -2.69 -12.47 -5.69
N VAL A 70 -3.99 -12.44 -5.37
CA VAL A 70 -4.53 -12.81 -4.05
C VAL A 70 -4.34 -14.31 -3.76
N ILE A 71 -4.27 -15.15 -4.78
CA ILE A 71 -3.95 -16.59 -4.62
C ILE A 71 -2.51 -16.74 -4.15
N HIS A 72 -1.56 -15.98 -4.71
CA HIS A 72 -0.16 -16.02 -4.25
C HIS A 72 -0.01 -15.48 -2.83
N MET A 73 -0.75 -14.43 -2.46
CA MET A 73 -0.82 -13.92 -1.09
C MET A 73 -1.26 -14.99 -0.09
N ARG A 74 -2.40 -15.66 -0.37
CA ARG A 74 -2.93 -16.73 0.49
C ARG A 74 -1.98 -17.91 0.58
N ALA A 75 -1.43 -18.33 -0.56
CA ALA A 75 -0.47 -19.42 -0.59
C ALA A 75 0.80 -19.07 0.21
N CYS A 76 1.25 -17.81 0.22
CA CYS A 76 2.36 -17.39 1.06
C CYS A 76 2.00 -17.42 2.54
N GLN A 77 0.82 -16.92 2.94
CA GLN A 77 0.35 -16.99 4.31
C GLN A 77 0.31 -18.44 4.82
N ASP A 78 -0.24 -19.36 4.03
CA ASP A 78 -0.26 -20.78 4.35
C ASP A 78 1.16 -21.34 4.49
N TRP A 79 2.05 -21.00 3.55
CA TRP A 79 3.45 -21.40 3.60
C TRP A 79 4.16 -20.90 4.87
N LEU A 80 3.93 -19.65 5.28
CA LEU A 80 4.50 -19.06 6.50
C LEU A 80 3.96 -19.72 7.77
N ARG A 81 2.65 -19.94 7.82
CA ARG A 81 2.02 -20.65 8.94
C ARG A 81 2.63 -22.03 9.14
N LEU A 82 2.89 -22.76 8.05
CA LEU A 82 3.52 -24.07 8.09
C LEU A 82 5.00 -23.98 8.47
N ARG A 83 5.72 -22.95 8.00
CA ARG A 83 7.12 -22.73 8.35
C ARG A 83 7.33 -22.48 9.83
N ARG A 84 6.41 -21.77 10.49
CA ARG A 84 6.46 -21.54 11.94
C ARG A 84 6.29 -22.82 12.76
N GLN A 85 5.63 -23.84 12.20
CA GLN A 85 5.44 -25.16 12.82
C GLN A 85 6.68 -26.07 12.68
N LEU A 86 7.64 -25.72 11.82
CA LEU A 86 8.87 -26.51 11.67
C LEU A 86 9.84 -26.28 12.84
N PRO A 87 10.55 -27.34 13.30
CA PRO A 87 11.56 -27.26 14.33
C PRO A 87 12.65 -26.24 14.00
N SER A 88 13.10 -25.47 14.99
CA SER A 88 14.12 -24.42 14.83
C SER A 88 15.44 -24.93 14.23
N SER A 89 15.75 -26.22 14.40
CA SER A 89 16.93 -26.89 13.86
C SER A 89 16.99 -26.93 12.33
N SER A 90 15.85 -26.74 11.65
CA SER A 90 15.73 -26.70 10.18
C SER A 90 15.90 -25.29 9.58
N ARG A 91 16.14 -24.26 10.40
CA ARG A 91 16.25 -22.85 9.98
C ARG A 91 17.71 -22.40 9.74
N SER A 92 18.61 -23.35 9.48
CA SER A 92 20.06 -23.24 9.74
C SER A 92 20.90 -22.42 8.74
N PHE A 93 20.32 -21.57 7.89
CA PHE A 93 21.09 -20.68 7.00
C PHE A 93 20.61 -19.23 7.09
N GLN A 94 21.43 -18.37 7.68
CA GLN A 94 21.12 -16.95 7.90
C GLN A 94 20.78 -16.17 6.61
N ALA A 95 21.45 -16.47 5.49
CA ALA A 95 21.19 -15.84 4.19
C ALA A 95 19.91 -16.35 3.51
N GLU A 96 19.55 -17.61 3.71
CA GLU A 96 18.29 -18.17 3.22
C GLU A 96 17.10 -17.67 4.05
N GLN A 97 17.34 -17.40 5.34
CA GLN A 97 16.36 -16.80 6.24
C GLN A 97 16.08 -15.34 5.90
N SER A 98 17.06 -14.59 5.37
CA SER A 98 16.84 -13.19 4.97
C SER A 98 15.97 -13.05 3.72
N LEU A 99 16.14 -13.91 2.70
CA LEU A 99 15.29 -13.91 1.50
C LEU A 99 13.84 -14.28 1.82
N VAL A 100 13.65 -15.26 2.70
CA VAL A 100 12.32 -15.65 3.15
C VAL A 100 11.67 -14.53 3.96
N SER A 101 12.42 -13.93 4.89
CA SER A 101 11.95 -12.80 5.69
C SER A 101 11.56 -11.61 4.80
N PHE A 102 12.35 -11.34 3.76
CA PHE A 102 12.04 -10.31 2.76
C PHE A 102 10.72 -10.59 2.04
N ALA A 103 10.53 -11.80 1.51
CA ALA A 103 9.29 -12.19 0.84
C ALA A 103 8.09 -12.17 1.81
N GLU A 104 8.26 -12.67 3.03
CA GLU A 104 7.24 -12.63 4.10
C GLU A 104 6.77 -11.20 4.36
N ARG A 105 7.71 -10.28 4.57
CA ARG A 105 7.38 -8.87 4.79
C ARG A 105 6.69 -8.28 3.57
N PHE A 106 7.17 -8.54 2.35
CA PHE A 106 6.53 -8.05 1.12
C PHE A 106 5.05 -8.41 1.12
N PHE A 107 4.71 -9.67 1.39
CA PHE A 107 3.33 -10.12 1.43
C PHE A 107 2.55 -9.52 2.61
N ALA A 108 3.17 -9.36 3.78
CA ALA A 108 2.52 -8.71 4.91
C ALA A 108 2.17 -7.24 4.65
N PHE A 109 3.07 -6.52 4.01
CA PHE A 109 2.86 -5.13 3.62
C PHE A 109 1.77 -4.99 2.55
N GLN A 110 1.82 -5.84 1.52
CA GLN A 110 0.76 -5.92 0.50
C GLN A 110 -0.61 -6.20 1.14
N ASP A 111 -0.68 -7.05 2.17
CA ASP A 111 -1.92 -7.37 2.88
C ASP A 111 -2.46 -6.14 3.62
N VAL A 112 -1.62 -5.48 4.42
CA VAL A 112 -2.04 -4.30 5.20
C VAL A 112 -2.50 -3.17 4.31
N ILE A 113 -1.70 -2.79 3.31
CA ILE A 113 -2.02 -1.64 2.46
C ILE A 113 -3.25 -1.92 1.58
N SER A 114 -3.37 -3.12 1.00
CA SER A 114 -4.54 -3.45 0.16
C SER A 114 -5.85 -3.53 0.95
N ARG A 115 -5.78 -3.86 2.25
CA ARG A 115 -6.96 -3.91 3.12
C ARG A 115 -7.48 -2.52 3.48
N THR A 116 -6.66 -1.48 3.42
CA THR A 116 -7.14 -0.11 3.65
C THR A 116 -8.29 0.23 2.69
N ALA A 117 -8.18 -0.20 1.43
CA ALA A 117 -9.19 0.07 0.43
C ALA A 117 -10.39 -0.89 0.49
N CYS A 118 -10.21 -2.17 0.85
CA CYS A 118 -11.30 -3.16 0.78
C CYS A 118 -11.89 -3.61 2.12
N GLY A 119 -11.26 -3.31 3.25
CA GLY A 119 -11.76 -3.65 4.60
C GLY A 119 -11.85 -5.15 4.90
N LYS A 120 -11.19 -6.01 4.11
CA LYS A 120 -11.22 -7.48 4.30
C LYS A 120 -10.44 -7.91 5.55
N ALA A 121 -10.68 -9.15 5.96
CA ALA A 121 -9.93 -9.78 7.07
C ALA A 121 -8.43 -9.89 6.74
N PRO A 122 -7.56 -9.70 7.75
CA PRO A 122 -6.12 -9.83 7.55
C PRO A 122 -5.72 -11.27 7.22
N HIS A 123 -4.74 -11.40 6.33
CA HIS A 123 -3.98 -12.63 6.18
C HIS A 123 -2.82 -12.64 7.22
N PHE A 124 -2.29 -11.47 7.57
CA PHE A 124 -1.27 -11.34 8.62
C PHE A 124 -1.89 -10.72 9.87
N GLY A 125 -2.06 -11.54 10.92
CA GLY A 125 -2.70 -11.15 12.18
C GLY A 125 -1.86 -10.21 13.05
N LEU A 126 -2.46 -9.75 14.15
CA LEU A 126 -1.81 -8.82 15.11
C LEU A 126 -0.52 -9.42 15.67
N GLU A 127 -0.50 -10.74 15.94
CA GLU A 127 0.67 -11.42 16.47
C GLU A 127 1.92 -11.26 15.59
N TYR A 128 1.73 -11.19 14.27
CA TYR A 128 2.85 -11.00 13.34
C TYR A 128 3.47 -9.60 13.48
N TRP A 129 2.63 -8.57 13.58
CA TRP A 129 3.08 -7.18 13.66
C TRP A 129 3.71 -6.86 15.03
N GLU A 130 3.16 -7.45 16.11
CA GLU A 130 3.74 -7.35 17.45
C GLU A 130 5.11 -8.04 17.54
N ASP A 131 5.26 -9.23 16.94
CA ASP A 131 6.55 -9.94 16.89
C ASP A 131 7.59 -9.14 16.10
N LEU A 132 7.19 -8.51 15.00
CA LEU A 132 8.09 -7.68 14.18
C LEU A 132 8.55 -6.42 14.92
N GLY A 133 7.67 -5.81 15.72
CA GLY A 133 7.97 -4.63 16.54
C GLY A 133 8.91 -4.91 17.72
N ARG A 134 9.09 -6.19 18.11
CA ARG A 134 10.04 -6.62 19.15
C ARG A 134 11.44 -6.89 18.61
N GLY A 135 11.58 -7.10 17.30
CA GLY A 135 12.87 -7.21 16.63
C GLY A 135 13.51 -5.83 16.49
N THR A 136 14.81 -5.74 16.77
CA THR A 136 15.65 -4.53 16.63
C THR A 136 15.22 -3.62 15.48
N ASP A 137 15.22 -2.30 15.76
CA ASP A 137 14.94 -1.11 14.94
C ASP A 137 15.64 -1.05 13.56
N ALA A 138 15.63 -2.13 12.79
CA ALA A 138 15.98 -2.12 11.38
C ALA A 138 14.83 -1.41 10.67
N GLN A 139 14.97 -0.10 10.53
CA GLN A 139 14.06 0.75 9.81
C GLN A 139 14.15 0.38 8.32
N GLU A 140 13.32 -0.58 7.93
CA GLU A 140 13.31 -1.14 6.58
C GLU A 140 12.53 -0.22 5.65
N TRP A 141 13.19 0.83 5.17
CA TRP A 141 12.61 1.86 4.29
C TRP A 141 12.29 1.40 2.86
N TRP A 142 12.64 0.17 2.49
CA TRP A 142 12.55 -0.30 1.11
C TRP A 142 11.12 -0.46 0.60
N MET A 143 10.12 -0.48 1.49
CA MET A 143 8.70 -0.51 1.15
C MET A 143 8.03 0.88 1.14
N GLY A 144 8.80 1.94 1.36
CA GLY A 144 8.26 3.30 1.52
C GLY A 144 7.52 3.52 2.85
N CYS A 145 7.43 2.51 3.73
CA CYS A 145 6.73 2.58 5.01
C CYS A 145 7.53 1.85 6.09
N SER A 146 7.60 2.41 7.31
CA SER A 146 8.21 1.70 8.43
C SER A 146 7.28 0.58 8.93
N THR A 147 7.85 -0.45 9.55
CA THR A 147 7.09 -1.55 10.16
C THR A 147 6.14 -1.06 11.25
N ALA A 148 6.55 -0.05 12.03
CA ALA A 148 5.72 0.62 13.01
C ALA A 148 4.50 1.31 12.37
N LEU A 149 4.71 2.05 11.26
CA LEU A 149 3.61 2.69 10.54
C LEU A 149 2.67 1.66 9.91
N ALA A 150 3.21 0.56 9.36
CA ALA A 150 2.39 -0.55 8.86
C ALA A 150 1.54 -1.21 9.96
N ASN A 151 2.09 -1.37 11.17
CA ASN A 151 1.33 -1.85 12.33
C ASN A 151 0.20 -0.88 12.72
N ILE A 152 0.45 0.43 12.69
CA ILE A 152 -0.59 1.45 12.91
C ILE A 152 -1.69 1.34 11.84
N ILE A 153 -1.35 1.22 10.55
CA ILE A 153 -2.34 1.03 9.47
C ILE A 153 -3.17 -0.25 9.70
N PHE A 154 -2.51 -1.34 10.10
CA PHE A 154 -3.18 -2.59 10.47
C PHE A 154 -4.21 -2.34 11.58
N ARG A 155 -3.79 -1.72 12.69
CA ARG A 155 -4.65 -1.47 13.86
C ARG A 155 -5.79 -0.50 13.57
N ILE A 156 -5.58 0.56 12.79
CA ILE A 156 -6.63 1.47 12.32
C ILE A 156 -7.69 0.68 11.54
N THR A 157 -7.25 -0.15 10.59
CA THR A 157 -8.17 -0.94 9.75
C THR A 157 -8.95 -1.96 10.57
N GLU A 158 -8.32 -2.64 11.52
CA GLU A 158 -9.01 -3.58 12.41
C GLU A 158 -9.99 -2.89 13.37
N LEU A 159 -9.63 -1.71 13.90
CA LEU A 159 -10.50 -0.92 14.78
C LEU A 159 -11.74 -0.42 14.03
N GLY A 160 -11.59 0.07 12.80
CA GLY A 160 -12.72 0.46 11.95
C GLY A 160 -13.67 -0.72 11.69
N ARG A 161 -13.11 -1.90 11.41
CA ARG A 161 -13.91 -3.12 11.22
C ARG A 161 -14.61 -3.59 12.50
N ALA A 162 -13.96 -3.47 13.67
CA ALA A 162 -14.56 -3.81 14.96
C ALA A 162 -15.72 -2.87 15.32
N ARG A 163 -15.60 -1.57 14.99
CA ARG A 163 -16.70 -0.60 15.09
C ARG A 163 -17.89 -0.99 14.21
N ASP A 164 -17.64 -1.34 12.95
CA ASP A 164 -18.70 -1.71 12.01
C ASP A 164 -19.45 -2.99 12.43
N ARG A 165 -18.73 -3.93 13.06
CA ARG A 165 -19.31 -5.15 13.65
C ARG A 165 -19.92 -4.94 15.04
N LYS A 166 -19.83 -3.73 15.59
CA LYS A 166 -20.31 -3.37 16.94
C LYS A 166 -19.69 -4.26 18.04
N GLU A 167 -18.42 -4.61 17.89
CA GLU A 167 -17.68 -5.48 18.81
C GLU A 167 -17.13 -4.72 20.02
N LEU A 168 -17.10 -3.38 19.96
CA LEU A 168 -16.50 -2.51 20.97
C LEU A 168 -17.54 -1.53 21.52
N SER A 169 -17.38 -1.14 22.80
CA SER A 169 -18.11 0.00 23.36
C SER A 169 -17.56 1.32 22.81
N ALA A 170 -18.38 2.38 22.84
CA ALA A 170 -17.97 3.71 22.39
C ALA A 170 -16.71 4.20 23.13
N ASP A 171 -16.70 4.09 24.46
CA ASP A 171 -15.56 4.52 25.30
C ASP A 171 -14.25 3.78 24.96
N THR A 172 -14.34 2.47 24.70
CA THR A 172 -13.16 1.67 24.33
C THR A 172 -12.69 2.00 22.93
N PHE A 173 -13.62 2.25 22.00
CA PHE A 173 -13.31 2.68 20.65
C PHE A 173 -12.58 4.03 20.64
N GLU A 174 -13.13 5.03 21.33
CA GLU A 174 -12.54 6.37 21.43
C GLU A 174 -11.14 6.34 22.06
N MET A 175 -10.97 5.58 23.14
CA MET A 175 -9.66 5.40 23.80
C MET A 175 -8.62 4.77 22.85
N GLN A 176 -8.99 3.73 22.11
CA GLN A 176 -8.09 3.08 21.17
C GLN A 176 -7.78 3.95 19.95
N ALA A 177 -8.77 4.68 19.43
CA ALA A 177 -8.59 5.60 18.32
C ALA A 177 -7.64 6.74 18.68
N GLY A 178 -7.81 7.35 19.86
CA GLY A 178 -6.93 8.39 20.39
C GLY A 178 -5.50 7.88 20.64
N SER A 179 -5.35 6.69 21.22
CA SER A 179 -4.03 6.08 21.41
C SER A 179 -3.28 5.84 20.08
N LEU A 180 -3.99 5.44 19.02
CA LEU A 180 -3.39 5.29 17.69
C LEU A 180 -2.98 6.62 17.08
N GLU A 181 -3.75 7.68 17.34
CA GLU A 181 -3.44 9.04 16.91
C GLU A 181 -2.17 9.56 17.58
N GLU A 182 -2.06 9.40 18.90
CA GLU A 182 -0.86 9.76 19.67
C GLU A 182 0.37 8.98 19.18
N GLU A 183 0.24 7.68 18.96
CA GLU A 183 1.33 6.84 18.45
C GLU A 183 1.78 7.33 17.06
N LEU A 184 0.83 7.61 16.16
CA LEU A 184 1.09 8.12 14.82
C LEU A 184 1.78 9.49 14.84
N GLN A 185 1.36 10.40 15.72
CA GLN A 185 1.98 11.72 15.88
C GLN A 185 3.39 11.62 16.49
N SER A 186 3.63 10.62 17.34
CA SER A 186 4.94 10.37 17.95
C SER A 186 5.97 9.77 16.97
N LEU A 187 5.51 9.25 15.82
CA LEU A 187 6.40 8.69 14.80
C LEU A 187 7.24 9.79 14.14
N THR A 188 8.50 9.85 14.55
CA THR A 188 9.52 10.70 13.95
C THR A 188 10.40 9.93 12.98
N TYR A 189 10.83 10.62 11.93
CA TYR A 189 11.91 10.13 11.08
C TYR A 189 13.20 10.07 11.91
N LYS A 190 13.74 8.86 12.11
CA LYS A 190 15.01 8.63 12.82
C LYS A 190 16.04 8.21 11.80
N ASN A 191 17.09 8.99 11.59
CA ASN A 191 18.19 8.58 10.74
C ASN A 191 19.15 7.68 11.52
N HIS A 192 19.48 6.51 10.98
CA HIS A 192 20.48 5.64 11.58
C HIS A 192 21.91 5.90 11.08
N GLN A 193 22.13 6.87 10.20
CA GLN A 193 23.45 7.26 9.71
C GLN A 193 23.52 8.77 9.42
N ASP A 194 23.83 9.57 10.45
CA ASP A 194 24.53 10.87 10.29
C ASP A 194 25.98 10.64 9.83
N TYR A 195 26.15 9.89 8.73
CA TYR A 195 27.42 9.81 8.01
C TYR A 195 27.28 10.63 6.72
N ASP A 196 27.85 11.83 6.79
CA ASP A 196 28.28 12.67 5.66
C ASP A 196 27.32 12.80 4.47
N GLY A 197 26.42 13.79 4.56
CA GLY A 197 26.13 14.68 3.42
C GLY A 197 25.65 14.02 2.12
N ILE A 198 24.96 12.88 2.16
CA ILE A 198 24.35 12.30 0.96
C ILE A 198 23.04 13.06 0.67
N PRO A 199 22.93 13.77 -0.48
CA PRO A 199 21.77 14.60 -0.82
C PRO A 199 20.44 13.85 -1.03
N GLY A 200 20.37 12.54 -0.74
CA GLY A 200 19.17 11.70 -0.85
C GLY A 200 18.31 11.61 0.42
N ASP A 201 18.81 12.08 1.56
CA ASP A 201 18.11 11.97 2.85
C ASP A 201 16.81 12.80 2.91
N GLY A 202 16.80 13.96 2.24
CA GLY A 202 15.60 14.81 2.15
C GLY A 202 14.41 14.11 1.50
N LEU A 203 14.63 13.32 0.45
CA LEU A 203 13.55 12.62 -0.28
C LEU A 203 12.97 11.46 0.52
N ILE A 204 13.81 10.72 1.26
CA ILE A 204 13.34 9.64 2.14
C ILE A 204 12.51 10.22 3.27
N ARG A 205 12.96 11.34 3.86
CA ARG A 205 12.17 12.07 4.85
C ARG A 205 10.83 12.55 4.28
N THR A 206 10.82 13.18 3.10
CA THR A 206 9.57 13.61 2.46
C THR A 206 8.65 12.43 2.16
N SER A 207 9.18 11.28 1.73
CA SER A 207 8.40 10.06 1.50
C SER A 207 7.80 9.50 2.79
N PHE A 208 8.57 9.48 3.89
CA PHE A 208 8.08 9.09 5.21
C PHE A 208 6.97 10.01 5.69
N GLU A 209 7.19 11.32 5.62
CA GLU A 209 6.21 12.33 6.02
C GLU A 209 4.94 12.21 5.17
N LEU A 210 5.07 11.98 3.85
CA LEU A 210 3.93 11.77 2.95
C LEU A 210 3.09 10.57 3.40
N MET A 211 3.75 9.46 3.70
CA MET A 211 3.06 8.26 4.20
C MET A 211 2.40 8.52 5.56
N ARG A 212 3.09 9.18 6.50
CA ARG A 212 2.52 9.52 7.81
C ARG A 212 1.27 10.37 7.67
N GLU A 213 1.32 11.44 6.87
CA GLU A 213 0.16 12.32 6.61
C GLU A 213 -1.00 11.57 5.94
N SER A 214 -0.69 10.65 5.03
CA SER A 214 -1.70 9.81 4.38
C SER A 214 -2.39 8.87 5.37
N VAL A 215 -1.63 8.31 6.33
CA VAL A 215 -2.18 7.47 7.40
C VAL A 215 -3.00 8.31 8.38
N THR A 216 -2.59 9.54 8.68
CA THR A 216 -3.37 10.48 9.50
C THR A 216 -4.71 10.78 8.84
N LEU A 217 -4.70 11.10 7.54
CA LEU A 217 -5.93 11.32 6.79
C LEU A 217 -6.84 10.08 6.82
N TYR A 218 -6.28 8.89 6.56
CA TYR A 218 -7.01 7.62 6.62
C TYR A 218 -7.60 7.33 8.02
N HIS A 219 -6.85 7.61 9.09
CA HIS A 219 -7.30 7.49 10.48
C HIS A 219 -8.55 8.34 10.72
N HIS A 220 -8.52 9.62 10.38
CA HIS A 220 -9.66 10.51 10.62
C HIS A 220 -10.88 10.15 9.77
N CYS A 221 -10.67 9.81 8.49
CA CYS A 221 -11.78 9.44 7.60
C CYS A 221 -12.43 8.12 8.02
N LEU A 222 -11.62 7.13 8.40
CA LEU A 222 -12.14 5.82 8.78
C LEU A 222 -12.75 5.81 10.19
N LEU A 223 -12.06 6.36 11.19
CA LEU A 223 -12.42 6.18 12.61
C LEU A 223 -13.32 7.29 13.16
N TYR A 224 -13.16 8.53 12.69
CA TYR A 224 -13.98 9.67 13.14
C TYR A 224 -15.00 10.13 12.09
N ASP A 225 -15.17 9.35 11.01
CA ASP A 225 -16.11 9.63 9.92
C ASP A 225 -15.91 11.04 9.31
N ALA A 226 -14.66 11.52 9.29
CA ALA A 226 -14.30 12.75 8.60
C ALA A 226 -14.61 12.63 7.11
N SER A 227 -15.07 13.72 6.50
CA SER A 227 -15.53 13.73 5.11
C SER A 227 -14.73 14.72 4.27
N PRO A 228 -14.83 14.68 2.92
CA PRO A 228 -14.14 15.62 2.04
C PRO A 228 -14.35 17.10 2.38
N SER A 229 -15.52 17.46 2.93
CA SER A 229 -15.87 18.84 3.31
C SER A 229 -15.27 19.26 4.66
N THR A 230 -14.73 18.32 5.44
CA THR A 230 -14.07 18.62 6.72
C THR A 230 -12.78 19.42 6.47
N PRO A 231 -12.57 20.59 7.10
CA PRO A 231 -11.41 21.45 6.83
C PRO A 231 -10.05 20.76 7.04
N LEU A 232 -9.96 19.86 8.03
CA LEU A 232 -8.78 19.05 8.29
C LEU A 232 -8.45 18.13 7.10
N VAL A 233 -9.47 17.46 6.56
CA VAL A 233 -9.34 16.57 5.38
C VAL A 233 -8.86 17.36 4.17
N ALA A 234 -9.51 18.50 3.87
CA ALA A 234 -9.11 19.36 2.75
C ALA A 234 -7.65 19.84 2.88
N THR A 235 -7.21 20.19 4.10
CA THR A 235 -5.83 20.63 4.34
C THR A 235 -4.83 19.50 4.17
N ALA A 236 -5.13 18.32 4.71
CA ALA A 236 -4.28 17.13 4.60
C ALA A 236 -4.14 16.70 3.13
N ILE A 237 -5.23 16.70 2.35
CA ILE A 237 -5.19 16.36 0.92
C ILE A 237 -4.28 17.31 0.15
N ARG A 238 -4.40 18.63 0.37
CA ARG A 238 -3.52 19.61 -0.31
C ARG A 238 -2.05 19.33 0.00
N LYS A 239 -1.73 19.08 1.28
CA LYS A 239 -0.38 18.74 1.74
C LYS A 239 0.14 17.45 1.08
N ILE A 240 -0.66 16.38 1.07
CA ILE A 240 -0.32 15.08 0.46
C ILE A 240 -0.03 15.25 -1.04
N LEU A 241 -0.88 15.98 -1.78
CA LEU A 241 -0.72 16.17 -3.22
C LEU A 241 0.48 17.08 -3.55
N GLN A 242 0.77 18.08 -2.72
CA GLN A 242 1.98 18.91 -2.84
C GLN A 242 3.25 18.09 -2.62
N MET A 243 3.32 17.31 -1.54
CA MET A 243 4.48 16.44 -1.28
C MET A 243 4.64 15.35 -2.35
N THR A 244 3.54 14.86 -2.90
CA THR A 244 3.55 13.94 -4.05
C THR A 244 4.16 14.63 -5.28
N HIS A 245 3.80 15.89 -5.54
CA HIS A 245 4.38 16.67 -6.63
C HIS A 245 5.89 16.87 -6.44
N GLU A 246 6.33 17.26 -5.25
CA GLU A 246 7.75 17.44 -4.92
C GLU A 246 8.58 16.16 -5.17
N LEU A 247 8.08 15.00 -4.71
CA LEU A 247 8.75 13.71 -4.95
C LEU A 247 8.81 13.35 -6.43
N MET A 248 7.76 13.65 -7.19
CA MET A 248 7.73 13.42 -8.64
C MET A 248 8.72 14.33 -9.39
N GLU A 249 8.82 15.62 -9.03
CA GLU A 249 9.81 16.54 -9.61
C GLU A 249 11.24 16.05 -9.33
N ALA A 250 11.47 15.46 -8.16
CA ALA A 250 12.74 14.84 -7.79
C ALA A 250 12.97 13.45 -8.43
N GLY A 251 12.03 12.93 -9.22
CA GLY A 251 12.13 11.62 -9.88
C GLY A 251 11.90 10.41 -8.97
N SER A 252 11.32 10.61 -7.78
CA SER A 252 10.96 9.54 -6.84
C SER A 252 9.50 9.14 -7.01
N PHE A 253 9.26 7.93 -7.54
CA PHE A 253 7.91 7.41 -7.81
C PHE A 253 7.50 6.24 -6.89
N SER A 254 8.42 5.79 -6.03
CA SER A 254 8.19 4.65 -5.13
C SER A 254 7.25 5.03 -3.99
N GLY A 255 6.35 4.12 -3.61
CA GLY A 255 5.44 4.32 -2.47
C GLY A 255 4.35 5.38 -2.65
N LEU A 256 4.21 6.00 -3.83
CA LEU A 256 3.21 7.05 -4.08
C LEU A 256 1.78 6.52 -4.26
N ALA A 257 1.62 5.22 -4.49
CA ALA A 257 0.33 4.59 -4.79
C ALA A 257 -0.71 4.78 -3.68
N PHE A 258 -0.36 4.43 -2.45
CA PHE A 258 -1.24 4.56 -1.29
C PHE A 258 -1.57 6.02 -0.95
N PRO A 259 -0.60 6.94 -0.78
CA PRO A 259 -0.86 8.36 -0.55
C PRO A 259 -1.77 8.99 -1.60
N LEU A 260 -1.48 8.75 -2.87
CA LEU A 260 -2.28 9.28 -3.97
C LEU A 260 -3.71 8.74 -3.94
N PHE A 261 -3.89 7.45 -3.66
CA PHE A 261 -5.21 6.85 -3.57
C PHE A 261 -6.02 7.45 -2.41
N VAL A 262 -5.44 7.52 -1.21
CA VAL A 262 -6.09 8.08 -0.01
C VAL A 262 -6.52 9.52 -0.24
N ALA A 263 -5.64 10.37 -0.80
CA ALA A 263 -6.00 11.74 -1.14
C ALA A 263 -7.06 11.80 -2.24
N ALA A 264 -6.94 10.98 -3.28
CA ALA A 264 -7.86 10.99 -4.41
C ALA A 264 -9.29 10.62 -4.01
N VAL A 265 -9.47 9.60 -3.17
CA VAL A 265 -10.81 9.16 -2.76
C VAL A 265 -11.48 10.15 -1.81
N GLU A 266 -10.72 11.03 -1.16
CA GLU A 266 -11.27 12.06 -0.24
C GLU A 266 -11.33 13.48 -0.86
N LEU A 267 -11.06 13.64 -2.16
CA LEU A 267 -11.18 14.94 -2.82
C LEU A 267 -12.62 15.48 -2.77
N ASP A 268 -12.74 16.74 -2.33
CA ASP A 268 -14.00 17.47 -2.34
C ASP A 268 -14.34 17.92 -3.78
N PRO A 269 -15.46 17.47 -4.37
CA PRO A 269 -15.91 17.93 -5.69
C PRO A 269 -16.11 19.45 -5.80
N LEU A 270 -16.41 20.13 -4.69
CA LEU A 270 -16.72 21.56 -4.67
C LEU A 270 -15.49 22.43 -4.35
N ASN A 271 -14.40 21.82 -3.87
CA ASN A 271 -13.19 22.51 -3.45
C ASN A 271 -11.94 21.67 -3.76
N ASP A 272 -11.68 21.44 -5.04
CA ASP A 272 -10.55 20.65 -5.51
C ASP A 272 -9.36 21.49 -6.02
N GLU A 273 -9.36 22.81 -5.81
CA GLU A 273 -8.27 23.68 -6.27
C GLU A 273 -6.97 23.41 -5.48
N LEU A 274 -5.90 23.13 -6.22
CA LEU A 274 -4.54 22.97 -5.72
C LEU A 274 -3.63 24.08 -6.24
N ILE A 275 -2.78 24.58 -5.35
CA ILE A 275 -1.69 25.50 -5.70
C ILE A 275 -0.41 24.68 -5.66
N LEU A 276 0.16 24.44 -6.85
CA LEU A 276 1.46 23.79 -6.99
C LEU A 276 2.56 24.85 -7.04
N GLN A 277 3.52 24.71 -6.12
CA GLN A 277 4.74 25.51 -6.11
C GLN A 277 5.80 24.73 -6.89
N HIS A 278 6.44 25.38 -7.85
CA HIS A 278 7.57 24.78 -8.56
C HIS A 278 8.85 25.10 -7.81
N SER A 279 9.78 24.14 -7.83
CA SER A 279 11.11 24.29 -7.24
C SER A 279 11.93 25.43 -7.87
N ASP A 280 11.57 25.86 -9.08
CA ASP A 280 12.17 27.00 -9.78
C ASP A 280 11.41 28.32 -9.48
N ALA A 281 12.03 29.21 -8.70
CA ALA A 281 11.43 30.47 -8.22
C ALA A 281 11.02 31.47 -9.34
N ALA A 282 11.35 31.17 -10.59
CA ALA A 282 10.98 31.96 -11.77
C ALA A 282 9.62 31.56 -12.39
N LEU A 283 9.05 30.42 -12.01
CA LEU A 283 7.76 29.95 -12.53
C LEU A 283 6.64 30.30 -11.55
N SER A 284 5.60 30.96 -12.04
CA SER A 284 4.47 31.41 -11.21
C SER A 284 3.72 30.24 -10.59
N GLU A 285 3.09 30.48 -9.43
CA GLU A 285 2.11 29.58 -8.83
C GLU A 285 1.12 29.05 -9.87
N LYS A 286 1.03 27.72 -10.01
CA LYS A 286 0.11 27.09 -10.95
C LYS A 286 -1.08 26.53 -10.19
N ARG A 287 -2.26 27.11 -10.45
CA ARG A 287 -3.54 26.59 -9.96
C ARG A 287 -4.00 25.45 -10.86
N VAL A 288 -4.23 24.28 -10.27
CA VAL A 288 -4.72 23.10 -10.98
C VAL A 288 -5.86 22.44 -10.20
N SER A 289 -6.76 21.77 -10.90
CA SER A 289 -7.73 20.87 -10.26
C SER A 289 -7.01 19.66 -9.69
N GLY A 290 -7.35 19.29 -8.46
CA GLY A 290 -6.80 18.13 -7.76
C GLY A 290 -7.17 16.82 -8.44
N ARG A 291 -8.38 16.72 -9.00
CA ARG A 291 -8.76 15.56 -9.82
C ARG A 291 -7.90 15.43 -11.07
N TRP A 292 -7.63 16.55 -11.75
CA TRP A 292 -6.74 16.56 -12.90
C TRP A 292 -5.33 16.13 -12.51
N PHE A 293 -4.78 16.70 -11.42
CA PHE A 293 -3.46 16.35 -10.90
C PHE A 293 -3.37 14.85 -10.60
N VAL A 294 -4.34 14.27 -9.89
CA VAL A 294 -4.39 12.83 -9.60
C VAL A 294 -4.36 11.98 -10.86
N LEU A 295 -5.16 12.32 -11.89
CA LEU A 295 -5.21 11.55 -13.13
C LEU A 295 -3.88 11.63 -13.90
N GLU A 296 -3.24 12.79 -13.91
CA GLU A 296 -1.93 13.01 -14.53
C GLU A 296 -0.82 12.26 -13.79
N THR A 297 -0.83 12.31 -12.45
CA THR A 297 0.09 11.53 -11.61
C THR A 297 -0.07 10.05 -11.86
N LEU A 298 -1.30 9.53 -11.91
CA LEU A 298 -1.57 8.14 -12.27
C LEU A 298 -1.01 7.81 -13.65
N GLN A 299 -1.17 8.69 -14.64
CA GLN A 299 -0.60 8.47 -15.97
C GLN A 299 0.93 8.38 -15.93
N THR A 300 1.60 9.24 -15.19
CA THR A 300 3.05 9.17 -14.98
C THR A 300 3.46 7.87 -14.28
N LEU A 301 2.77 7.49 -13.20
CA LEU A 301 3.04 6.25 -12.45
C LEU A 301 2.87 4.99 -13.31
N SER A 302 2.02 5.01 -14.34
CA SER A 302 1.78 3.83 -15.20
C SER A 302 3.02 3.37 -15.95
N VAL A 303 4.00 4.25 -16.10
CA VAL A 303 5.27 4.01 -16.79
C VAL A 303 6.43 3.87 -15.81
N CYS A 304 6.34 4.53 -14.65
CA CYS A 304 7.47 4.71 -13.73
C CYS A 304 7.38 3.88 -12.44
N SER A 305 6.27 3.17 -12.17
CA SER A 305 6.12 2.39 -10.95
C SER A 305 5.55 0.99 -11.19
N LEU A 306 5.69 0.12 -10.18
CA LEU A 306 5.18 -1.27 -10.20
C LEU A 306 3.69 -1.38 -9.84
N PHE A 307 3.02 -0.23 -9.80
CA PHE A 307 1.65 -0.08 -9.32
C PHE A 307 0.63 -0.33 -10.43
N ASN A 308 -0.50 -0.94 -10.08
CA ASN A 308 -1.61 -1.09 -11.03
C ASN A 308 -2.40 0.22 -11.17
N VAL A 309 -1.96 1.04 -12.11
CA VAL A 309 -2.66 2.28 -12.46
C VAL A 309 -4.04 2.06 -13.06
N PRO A 310 -4.26 1.18 -14.06
CA PRO A 310 -5.57 1.03 -14.70
C PRO A 310 -6.71 0.74 -13.73
N ARG A 311 -6.55 -0.22 -12.82
CA ARG A 311 -7.59 -0.58 -11.84
C ARG A 311 -7.82 0.55 -10.85
N THR A 312 -6.75 1.13 -10.32
CA THR A 312 -6.85 2.22 -9.35
C THR A 312 -7.54 3.44 -9.94
N ARG A 313 -7.18 3.83 -11.17
CA ARG A 313 -7.84 4.90 -11.90
C ARG A 313 -9.33 4.62 -12.09
N ALA A 314 -9.71 3.40 -12.42
CA ALA A 314 -11.10 3.02 -12.58
C ALA A 314 -11.88 3.12 -11.26
N VAL A 315 -11.30 2.67 -10.15
CA VAL A 315 -11.90 2.77 -8.81
C VAL A 315 -12.07 4.24 -8.40
N ILE A 316 -11.03 5.05 -8.50
CA ILE A 316 -11.07 6.49 -8.18
C ILE A 316 -12.14 7.21 -9.00
N ARG A 317 -12.18 6.99 -10.32
CA ARG A 317 -13.19 7.61 -11.19
C ARG A 317 -14.61 7.19 -10.82
N ASN A 318 -14.80 5.92 -10.47
CA ASN A 318 -16.10 5.44 -10.03
C ASN A 318 -16.54 6.13 -8.73
N ILE A 319 -15.64 6.25 -7.75
CA ILE A 319 -15.87 6.96 -6.49
C ILE A 319 -16.29 8.42 -6.75
N TRP A 320 -15.52 9.14 -7.57
CA TRP A 320 -15.86 10.52 -7.95
C TRP A 320 -17.22 10.60 -8.63
N THR A 321 -17.51 9.70 -9.57
CA THR A 321 -18.81 9.69 -10.28
C THR A 321 -19.96 9.45 -9.30
N MET A 322 -19.83 8.49 -8.39
CA MET A 322 -20.86 8.21 -7.38
C MET A 322 -21.07 9.39 -6.42
N ARG A 323 -19.99 10.06 -6.02
CA ARG A 323 -20.06 11.25 -5.16
C ARG A 323 -20.73 12.41 -5.90
N ASP A 324 -20.35 12.66 -7.15
CA ASP A 324 -20.90 13.74 -7.97
C ASP A 324 -22.41 13.58 -8.19
N LEU A 325 -22.87 12.33 -8.44
CA LEU A 325 -24.29 12.02 -8.60
C LEU A 325 -25.11 12.24 -7.32
N ARG A 326 -24.47 12.27 -6.15
CA ARG A 326 -25.12 12.38 -4.82
C ARG A 326 -24.94 13.74 -4.16
N LEU A 327 -24.37 14.71 -4.88
CA LEU A 327 -24.28 16.09 -4.39
C LEU A 327 -25.67 16.70 -4.14
N GLU A 328 -26.70 16.17 -4.81
CA GLU A 328 -28.09 16.60 -4.67
C GLU A 328 -28.87 15.87 -3.57
N GLU A 329 -28.30 14.83 -2.93
CA GLU A 329 -28.95 14.05 -1.85
C GLU A 329 -28.66 14.67 -0.46
N ASP A 330 -29.70 14.77 0.39
CA ASP A 330 -29.63 15.34 1.75
C ASP A 330 -28.58 14.64 2.64
N GLU A 331 -27.76 15.46 3.34
CA GLU A 331 -26.70 15.02 4.25
C GLU A 331 -27.17 14.06 5.36
N ALA A 332 -28.45 14.09 5.73
CA ALA A 332 -29.03 13.23 6.76
C ALA A 332 -28.95 11.72 6.41
N THR A 333 -28.74 11.37 5.14
CA THR A 333 -28.53 9.98 4.69
C THR A 333 -27.05 9.54 4.70
N ARG A 334 -26.11 10.48 4.93
CA ARG A 334 -24.64 10.26 4.87
C ARG A 334 -24.02 9.79 6.19
N ALA A 335 -24.75 9.03 7.00
CA ALA A 335 -24.32 8.60 8.35
C ALA A 335 -23.20 7.51 8.36
N ARG A 336 -22.52 7.28 7.24
CA ARG A 336 -21.41 6.32 7.12
C ARG A 336 -20.21 7.01 6.48
N ASN A 337 -19.01 6.73 6.96
CA ASN A 337 -17.80 7.21 6.31
C ASN A 337 -17.72 6.80 4.83
N ASP A 338 -17.05 7.65 4.07
CA ASP A 338 -16.86 7.50 2.63
C ASP A 338 -16.08 6.23 2.28
N TRP A 339 -15.20 5.75 3.17
CA TRP A 339 -14.44 4.51 2.97
C TRP A 339 -15.35 3.28 2.90
N ASN A 340 -16.27 3.13 3.85
CA ASN A 340 -17.20 2.02 3.91
C ASN A 340 -18.26 2.11 2.81
N PHE A 341 -18.63 3.33 2.40
CA PHE A 341 -19.70 3.55 1.45
C PHE A 341 -19.23 3.54 -0.01
N TYR A 342 -18.21 4.33 -0.34
CA TYR A 342 -17.72 4.52 -1.71
C TYR A 342 -16.48 3.68 -2.03
N VAL A 343 -15.58 3.43 -1.06
CA VAL A 343 -14.27 2.83 -1.36
C VAL A 343 -14.31 1.30 -1.29
N SER A 344 -14.70 0.73 -0.14
CA SER A 344 -14.69 -0.72 0.14
C SER A 344 -15.40 -1.59 -0.91
N PRO A 345 -16.64 -1.25 -1.35
CA PRO A 345 -17.38 -2.11 -2.26
C PRO A 345 -16.73 -2.30 -3.64
N TYR A 346 -15.93 -1.33 -4.09
CA TYR A 346 -15.35 -1.32 -5.44
C TYR A 346 -13.85 -1.61 -5.48
N SER A 347 -13.21 -1.60 -4.31
CA SER A 347 -11.76 -1.74 -4.16
C SER A 347 -11.30 -3.18 -3.95
N SER A 348 -12.14 -4.18 -4.21
CA SER A 348 -11.73 -5.58 -4.09
C SER A 348 -10.53 -5.89 -5.00
N ASN A 349 -9.48 -6.47 -4.41
CA ASN A 349 -8.27 -6.93 -5.11
C ASN A 349 -7.44 -5.82 -5.77
N ILE A 350 -7.60 -4.56 -5.35
CA ILE A 350 -6.65 -3.50 -5.65
C ILE A 350 -5.37 -3.73 -4.82
N SER A 351 -4.20 -3.48 -5.42
CA SER A 351 -2.92 -3.40 -4.71
C SER A 351 -2.47 -1.95 -4.71
N LEU A 352 -2.26 -1.39 -3.52
CA LEU A 352 -1.84 0.00 -3.28
C LEU A 352 -0.44 0.08 -2.65
N ALA A 353 0.24 -1.06 -2.48
CA ALA A 353 1.52 -1.18 -1.78
C ALA A 353 2.72 -1.10 -2.72
#